data_AF-K0R7S1-F1
#
_entry.id   AF-K0R7S1-F1
#
_cell.length_a   1.000
_cell.length_b   1.000
_cell.length_c   1.000
_cell.angle_alpha   90.00
_cell.angle_beta   90.00
_cell.angle_gamma   90.00
#
_symmetry.space_group_name_H-M   'P 1'
#
loop_
_entity.id
_entity.type
_entity.pdbx_description
1 polymer ?
#
loop_
_entity_poly.entity_id
_entity_poly.type
_entity_poly.pdbx_seq_one_letter_code
_entity_poly.pdbx_strand_id
1 'polypeptide(L)'
;MDEYLEAYFEAVEQDQEYNCEYEKEYGDCNCENADDEEICEYDCYMGKGMEYCVDRNPYAEDGEEEEEQMELREYAQCQNLEIQDNNGRRKLDQEEVEYFMGAYCSENGGGIFLGVFTDDTCSQFADEYGGRETYAALTYGKTLPYGESTMIGTECMSCREPQDADQNNENDQADEDAVKESCEQLYEMSGKCEYGLSIDNPNIAGCNFMEGIKIVRKNGTIISGAAGQNITASVFIGLFAASFVLLGGYAYYLKTKLDRAKINLSE
;
A
#
# COMPACT_ATOMS: atom_id res chain seq x y z
N MET A 1 6.65 -7.69 -7.86
CA MET A 1 5.99 -6.55 -7.19
C MET A 1 5.61 -5.56 -8.26
N ASP A 2 6.59 -5.19 -9.08
CA ASP A 2 6.48 -4.34 -10.26
C ASP A 2 5.35 -4.82 -11.18
N GLU A 3 5.36 -6.10 -11.59
CA GLU A 3 4.28 -6.71 -12.40
C GLU A 3 2.89 -6.61 -11.76
N TYR A 4 2.80 -6.73 -10.43
CA TYR A 4 1.52 -6.62 -9.72
C TYR A 4 1.04 -5.17 -9.66
N LEU A 5 1.95 -4.22 -9.39
CA LEU A 5 1.62 -2.80 -9.36
C LEU A 5 1.23 -2.30 -10.75
N GLU A 6 1.92 -2.76 -11.79
CA GLU A 6 1.61 -2.43 -13.18
C GLU A 6 0.20 -2.90 -13.54
N ALA A 7 -0.10 -4.19 -13.34
CA ALA A 7 -1.44 -4.72 -13.63
C ALA A 7 -2.53 -4.10 -12.73
N TYR A 8 -2.20 -3.75 -11.48
CA TYR A 8 -3.12 -3.05 -10.59
C TYR A 8 -3.44 -1.65 -11.10
N PHE A 9 -2.42 -0.85 -11.45
CA PHE A 9 -2.62 0.50 -11.96
C PHE A 9 -3.34 0.51 -13.29
N GLU A 10 -3.02 -0.41 -14.20
CA GLU A 10 -3.74 -0.57 -15.46
C GLU A 10 -5.22 -0.91 -15.23
N ALA A 11 -5.52 -1.84 -14.30
CA ALA A 11 -6.90 -2.18 -13.97
C ALA A 11 -7.68 -1.00 -13.35
N VAL A 12 -7.02 -0.23 -12.47
CA VAL A 12 -7.60 0.98 -11.88
C VAL A 12 -7.87 2.04 -12.94
N GLU A 13 -6.91 2.28 -13.83
CA GLU A 13 -7.01 3.26 -14.92
C GLU A 13 -8.16 2.89 -15.86
N GLN A 14 -8.24 1.64 -16.31
CA GLN A 14 -9.37 1.15 -17.13
C GLN A 14 -10.72 1.29 -16.45
N ASP A 15 -10.83 0.97 -15.14
CA ASP A 15 -12.07 1.16 -14.39
C ASP A 15 -12.42 2.64 -14.23
N GLN A 16 -11.42 3.50 -14.04
CA GLN A 16 -11.61 4.94 -13.94
C GLN A 16 -12.11 5.51 -15.27
N GLU A 17 -11.42 5.24 -16.38
CA GLU A 17 -11.82 5.65 -17.73
C GLU A 17 -13.25 5.20 -18.06
N TYR A 18 -13.56 3.92 -17.85
CA TYR A 18 -14.91 3.40 -18.08
C TYR A 18 -15.97 4.14 -17.25
N ASN A 19 -15.69 4.39 -15.96
CA ASN A 19 -16.62 5.11 -15.11
C ASN A 19 -16.82 6.57 -15.56
N CYS A 20 -15.77 7.22 -16.07
CA CYS A 20 -15.86 8.56 -16.64
C CYS A 20 -16.75 8.56 -17.89
N GLU A 21 -16.47 7.68 -18.85
CA GLU A 21 -17.26 7.56 -20.09
C GLU A 21 -18.71 7.20 -19.81
N TYR A 22 -18.95 6.25 -18.90
CA TYR A 22 -20.29 5.84 -18.49
C TYR A 22 -21.08 7.02 -17.91
N GLU A 23 -20.48 7.80 -17.00
CA GLU A 23 -21.16 8.94 -16.38
C GLU A 23 -21.39 10.10 -17.37
N LYS A 24 -20.48 10.27 -18.34
CA LYS A 24 -20.61 11.24 -19.44
C LYS A 24 -21.75 10.89 -20.39
N GLU A 25 -21.86 9.63 -20.80
CA GLU A 25 -22.78 9.24 -21.86
C GLU A 25 -24.16 8.83 -21.33
N TYR A 26 -24.20 8.09 -20.20
CA TYR A 26 -25.41 7.49 -19.65
C TYR A 26 -25.79 8.02 -18.26
N GLY A 27 -24.86 8.68 -17.58
CA GLY A 27 -25.03 9.17 -16.22
C GLY A 27 -25.56 10.60 -16.12
N ASP A 28 -25.31 11.19 -14.95
CA ASP A 28 -25.77 12.55 -14.64
C ASP A 28 -24.82 13.63 -15.19
N CYS A 29 -23.62 13.22 -15.64
CA CYS A 29 -22.59 14.11 -16.18
C CYS A 29 -22.70 14.29 -17.70
N ASN A 30 -23.85 13.94 -18.29
CA ASN A 30 -24.16 14.27 -19.67
C ASN A 30 -24.48 15.77 -19.80
N CYS A 31 -23.52 16.51 -20.37
CA CYS A 31 -23.55 17.96 -20.49
C CYS A 31 -23.89 18.47 -21.90
N GLU A 32 -24.47 17.64 -22.78
CA GLU A 32 -24.80 17.98 -24.18
C GLU A 32 -25.65 19.27 -24.35
N ASN A 33 -26.39 19.67 -23.30
CA ASN A 33 -27.26 20.85 -23.32
C ASN A 33 -26.76 22.02 -22.45
N ALA A 34 -25.53 21.95 -21.93
CA ALA A 34 -24.94 23.01 -21.13
C ALA A 34 -24.41 24.16 -22.01
N ASP A 35 -24.40 25.38 -21.48
CA ASP A 35 -23.81 26.55 -22.15
C ASP A 35 -22.26 26.43 -22.23
N ASP A 36 -21.66 25.68 -21.30
CA ASP A 36 -20.24 25.34 -21.24
C ASP A 36 -20.09 23.89 -20.79
N GLU A 37 -19.75 23.02 -21.74
CA GLU A 37 -19.65 21.56 -21.55
C GLU A 37 -18.51 21.21 -20.59
N GLU A 38 -17.36 21.91 -20.69
CA GLU A 38 -16.16 21.65 -19.89
C GLU A 38 -16.41 21.99 -18.40
N ILE A 39 -17.06 23.12 -18.13
CA ILE A 39 -17.42 23.51 -16.76
C ILE A 39 -18.49 22.57 -16.17
N CYS A 40 -19.48 22.18 -16.98
CA CYS A 40 -20.54 21.28 -16.54
C CYS A 40 -19.99 19.89 -16.19
N GLU A 41 -19.12 19.33 -17.03
CA GLU A 41 -18.48 18.03 -16.78
C GLU A 41 -17.60 18.10 -15.53
N TYR A 42 -16.78 19.14 -15.40
CA TYR A 42 -15.95 19.37 -14.21
C TYR A 42 -16.78 19.40 -12.92
N ASP A 43 -17.81 20.25 -12.87
CA ASP A 43 -18.66 20.39 -11.68
C ASP A 43 -19.37 19.07 -11.33
N CYS A 44 -19.77 18.31 -12.33
CA CYS A 44 -20.42 17.02 -12.12
C CYS A 44 -19.46 15.98 -11.56
N TYR A 45 -18.29 15.80 -12.17
CA TYR A 45 -17.28 14.85 -11.70
C TYR A 45 -16.78 15.21 -10.30
N MET A 46 -16.45 16.48 -10.05
CA MET A 46 -16.06 16.95 -8.72
C MET A 46 -17.19 16.74 -7.70
N GLY A 47 -18.45 16.97 -8.08
CA GLY A 47 -19.62 16.72 -7.24
C GLY A 47 -19.83 15.24 -6.89
N LYS A 48 -19.39 14.32 -7.75
CA LYS A 48 -19.42 12.87 -7.54
C LYS A 48 -18.13 12.32 -6.90
N GLY A 49 -17.11 13.15 -6.70
CA GLY A 49 -15.80 12.72 -6.20
C GLY A 49 -14.99 11.94 -7.23
N MET A 50 -15.26 12.14 -8.52
CA MET A 50 -14.57 11.53 -9.66
C MET A 50 -13.50 12.48 -10.18
N GLU A 51 -12.65 12.99 -9.28
CA GLU A 51 -11.60 13.97 -9.61
C GLU A 51 -10.60 13.41 -10.64
N TYR A 52 -10.48 12.08 -10.70
CA TYR A 52 -9.66 11.37 -11.70
C TYR A 52 -10.20 11.46 -13.14
N CYS A 53 -11.44 11.90 -13.35
CA CYS A 53 -12.01 12.12 -14.70
C CYS A 53 -11.69 13.51 -15.26
N VAL A 54 -10.92 14.32 -14.51
CA VAL A 54 -10.69 15.73 -14.81
C VAL A 54 -9.21 15.99 -14.97
N ASP A 55 -8.79 16.33 -16.18
CA ASP A 55 -7.39 16.66 -16.48
C ASP A 55 -6.99 18.07 -16.04
N ARG A 56 -7.95 19.00 -16.03
CA ARG A 56 -7.70 20.42 -15.77
C ARG A 56 -8.86 21.07 -15.06
N ASN A 57 -8.56 21.95 -14.11
CA ASN A 57 -9.59 22.80 -13.50
C ASN A 57 -9.94 23.98 -14.43
N PRO A 58 -11.15 24.04 -15.03
CA PRO A 58 -11.54 25.13 -15.93
C PRO A 58 -11.72 26.48 -15.22
N TYR A 59 -11.71 26.49 -13.89
CA TYR A 59 -11.70 27.71 -13.07
C TYR A 59 -10.31 28.21 -12.71
N ALA A 60 -9.25 27.46 -13.03
CA ALA A 60 -7.88 27.91 -12.78
C ALA A 60 -7.54 29.09 -13.69
N GLU A 61 -7.02 30.18 -13.11
CA GLU A 61 -6.46 31.29 -13.91
C GLU A 61 -5.11 30.87 -14.49
N ASP A 62 -4.84 31.23 -15.76
CA ASP A 62 -3.57 30.97 -16.45
C ASP A 62 -2.36 31.31 -15.55
N GLY A 63 -1.70 30.29 -14.96
CA GLY A 63 -0.50 30.45 -14.14
C GLY A 63 -0.47 29.71 -12.80
N GLU A 64 -1.52 28.99 -12.40
CA GLU A 64 -1.40 27.98 -11.33
C GLU A 64 -0.70 26.73 -11.92
N GLU A 65 0.54 26.48 -11.48
CA GLU A 65 1.25 25.23 -11.78
C GLU A 65 0.45 24.08 -11.17
N GLU A 66 -0.34 23.39 -11.99
CA GLU A 66 -0.93 22.10 -11.63
C GLU A 66 0.22 21.19 -11.16
N GLU A 67 0.08 20.64 -9.95
CA GLU A 67 1.02 19.64 -9.46
C GLU A 67 1.03 18.51 -10.50
N GLU A 68 2.13 18.36 -11.24
CA GLU A 68 2.39 17.21 -12.10
C GLU A 68 1.98 15.98 -11.28
N GLN A 69 0.87 15.35 -11.68
CA GLN A 69 0.44 14.08 -11.11
C GLN A 69 1.52 13.08 -11.48
N MET A 70 2.48 12.98 -10.58
CA MET A 70 3.61 12.07 -10.61
C MET A 70 3.10 10.68 -10.99
N GLU A 71 3.47 10.19 -12.17
CA GLU A 71 2.97 8.92 -12.70
C GLU A 71 3.32 7.78 -11.74
N LEU A 72 2.29 7.25 -11.06
CA LEU A 72 2.41 6.15 -10.09
C LEU A 72 3.14 4.93 -10.66
N ARG A 73 3.08 4.76 -11.98
CA ARG A 73 3.71 3.68 -12.74
C ARG A 73 5.23 3.75 -12.72
N GLU A 74 5.82 4.94 -12.73
CA GLU A 74 7.28 5.10 -12.70
C GLU A 74 7.87 4.68 -11.34
N TYR A 75 7.12 4.86 -10.26
CA TYR A 75 7.53 4.51 -8.89
C TYR A 75 7.35 3.03 -8.53
N ALA A 76 6.65 2.28 -9.36
CA ALA A 76 6.53 0.83 -9.20
C ALA A 76 7.90 0.14 -9.36
N GLN A 77 8.82 0.75 -10.11
CA GLN A 77 10.17 0.25 -10.34
C GLN A 77 11.19 1.03 -9.51
N CYS A 78 12.28 0.37 -9.10
CA CYS A 78 13.38 1.05 -8.43
C CYS A 78 14.10 1.98 -9.41
N GLN A 79 14.00 3.29 -9.20
CA GLN A 79 14.56 4.30 -10.09
C GLN A 79 15.47 5.28 -9.34
N ASN A 80 16.40 5.90 -10.06
CA ASN A 80 17.26 6.93 -9.47
C ASN A 80 16.43 8.18 -9.15
N LEU A 81 16.59 8.70 -7.93
CA LEU A 81 15.91 9.91 -7.50
C LEU A 81 16.69 11.14 -7.99
N GLU A 82 16.31 11.66 -9.16
CA GLU A 82 16.89 12.90 -9.70
C GLU A 82 16.31 14.13 -9.00
N ILE A 83 17.13 14.83 -8.21
CA ILE A 83 16.73 16.07 -7.54
C ILE A 83 17.45 17.25 -8.18
N GLN A 84 16.65 18.16 -8.75
CA GLN A 84 17.15 19.41 -9.33
C GLN A 84 17.28 20.48 -8.24
N ASP A 85 18.42 21.19 -8.22
CA ASP A 85 18.59 22.40 -7.39
C ASP A 85 17.79 23.58 -8.00
N ASN A 86 17.56 24.63 -7.22
CA ASN A 86 16.85 25.87 -7.57
C ASN A 86 17.39 26.61 -8.83
N ASN A 87 18.50 26.15 -9.40
CA ASN A 87 19.08 26.66 -10.65
C ASN A 87 18.92 25.70 -11.85
N GLY A 88 18.09 24.65 -11.74
CA GLY A 88 17.87 23.64 -12.78
C GLY A 88 19.13 22.80 -13.06
N ARG A 89 20.04 22.68 -12.08
CA ARG A 89 21.25 21.85 -12.20
C ARG A 89 21.05 20.59 -11.37
N ARG A 90 21.29 19.42 -11.98
CA ARG A 90 21.43 18.16 -11.23
C ARG A 90 22.53 18.32 -10.18
N LYS A 91 22.18 18.11 -8.91
CA LYS A 91 23.15 17.97 -7.83
C LYS A 91 23.83 16.60 -7.98
N LEU A 92 24.96 16.58 -8.67
CA LEU A 92 25.87 15.43 -8.69
C LEU A 92 27.27 15.98 -8.44
N ASP A 93 27.53 16.46 -7.22
CA ASP A 93 28.88 16.83 -6.79
C ASP A 93 29.55 15.61 -6.15
N GLN A 94 30.41 14.96 -6.94
CA GLN A 94 31.59 14.08 -6.70
C GLN A 94 31.78 13.21 -5.44
N GLU A 95 31.00 13.31 -4.36
CA GLU A 95 31.05 12.43 -3.17
C GLU A 95 29.66 12.14 -2.56
N GLU A 96 28.56 12.49 -3.26
CA GLU A 96 27.19 12.28 -2.77
C GLU A 96 26.70 10.83 -2.95
N VAL A 97 26.03 10.32 -1.91
CA VAL A 97 25.30 9.04 -1.93
C VAL A 97 24.18 9.16 -2.97
N GLU A 98 24.14 8.24 -3.93
CA GLU A 98 23.04 8.14 -4.88
C GLU A 98 21.79 7.63 -4.15
N TYR A 99 20.67 8.31 -4.35
CA TYR A 99 19.38 7.90 -3.82
C TYR A 99 18.52 7.31 -4.91
N PHE A 100 17.77 6.29 -4.53
CA PHE A 100 16.83 5.59 -5.38
C PHE A 100 15.46 5.65 -4.74
N MET A 101 14.40 5.63 -5.54
CA MET A 101 13.03 5.59 -5.09
C MET A 101 12.36 4.36 -5.67
N GLY A 102 11.54 3.69 -4.87
CA GLY A 102 10.82 2.51 -5.33
C GLY A 102 9.80 2.00 -4.33
N ALA A 103 8.90 1.15 -4.81
CA ALA A 103 7.87 0.53 -4.00
C ALA A 103 8.45 -0.56 -3.08
N TYR A 104 7.87 -0.70 -1.87
CA TYR A 104 8.18 -1.78 -0.94
C TYR A 104 6.94 -2.27 -0.20
N CYS A 105 6.93 -3.56 0.16
CA CYS A 105 5.85 -4.16 0.95
C CYS A 105 5.98 -3.79 2.42
N SER A 106 4.85 -3.52 3.09
CA SER A 106 4.79 -3.54 4.56
C SER A 106 5.24 -4.88 5.13
N GLU A 107 5.71 -4.86 6.39
CA GLU A 107 6.12 -6.07 7.11
C GLU A 107 5.02 -7.15 7.18
N ASN A 108 3.75 -6.73 7.17
CA ASN A 108 2.60 -7.64 7.22
C ASN A 108 2.10 -8.06 5.83
N GLY A 109 2.70 -7.54 4.75
CA GLY A 109 2.30 -7.81 3.36
C GLY A 109 0.93 -7.26 2.97
N GLY A 110 0.31 -6.43 3.81
CA GLY A 110 -1.04 -5.90 3.61
C GLY A 110 -1.11 -4.54 2.92
N GLY A 111 0.01 -4.07 2.35
CA GLY A 111 0.09 -2.77 1.71
C GLY A 111 1.48 -2.57 1.11
N ILE A 112 1.51 -1.80 0.04
CA ILE A 112 2.72 -1.38 -0.69
C ILE A 112 2.90 0.12 -0.48
N PHE A 113 4.11 0.55 -0.16
CA PHE A 113 4.48 1.92 0.18
C PHE A 113 5.62 2.39 -0.71
N LEU A 114 5.83 3.69 -0.81
CA LEU A 114 6.96 4.27 -1.52
C LEU A 114 8.08 4.59 -0.53
N GLY A 115 9.32 4.23 -0.88
CA GLY A 115 10.49 4.47 -0.05
C GLY A 115 11.65 5.10 -0.81
N VAL A 116 12.61 5.66 -0.06
CA VAL A 116 13.89 6.13 -0.60
C VAL A 116 15.02 5.25 -0.06
N PHE A 117 15.92 4.87 -0.97
CA PHE A 117 16.96 3.87 -0.79
C PHE A 117 18.32 4.42 -1.21
N THR A 118 19.39 3.77 -0.77
CA THR A 118 20.79 4.13 -1.12
C THR A 118 21.42 3.18 -2.13
N ASP A 119 20.63 2.25 -2.66
CA ASP A 119 21.06 1.23 -3.60
C ASP A 119 20.06 1.08 -4.75
N ASP A 120 20.57 0.66 -5.91
CA ASP A 120 19.84 0.45 -7.16
C ASP A 120 18.88 -0.76 -7.14
N THR A 121 18.89 -1.54 -6.05
CA THR A 121 17.95 -2.65 -5.83
C THR A 121 16.84 -2.31 -4.84
N CYS A 122 16.79 -1.06 -4.36
CA CYS A 122 15.81 -0.58 -3.39
C CYS A 122 15.67 -1.50 -2.16
N SER A 123 16.81 -1.91 -1.60
CA SER A 123 16.89 -2.87 -0.50
C SER A 123 17.32 -2.26 0.83
N GLN A 124 18.03 -1.14 0.79
CA GLN A 124 18.56 -0.42 1.95
C GLN A 124 17.96 0.97 2.01
N PHE A 125 17.10 1.20 2.99
CA PHE A 125 16.50 2.51 3.20
C PHE A 125 17.55 3.58 3.50
N ALA A 126 17.29 4.78 2.98
CA ALA A 126 18.13 5.95 3.22
C ALA A 126 18.06 6.48 4.66
N ASP A 127 17.00 6.16 5.40
CA ASP A 127 16.85 6.46 6.81
C ASP A 127 15.99 5.41 7.54
N GLU A 128 15.84 5.55 8.87
CA GLU A 128 15.05 4.63 9.71
C GLU A 128 13.53 4.73 9.49
N TYR A 129 13.07 5.73 8.73
CA TYR A 129 11.65 6.02 8.46
C TYR A 129 11.28 5.75 7.00
N GLY A 130 11.95 4.79 6.36
CA GLY A 130 11.64 4.39 4.97
C GLY A 130 12.13 5.38 3.92
N GLY A 131 13.06 6.27 4.26
CA GLY A 131 13.60 7.29 3.35
C GLY A 131 12.84 8.63 3.38
N ARG A 132 11.87 8.79 4.27
CA ARG A 132 11.01 9.97 4.35
C ARG A 132 11.73 11.23 4.83
N GLU A 133 12.58 11.10 5.84
CA GLU A 133 13.35 12.24 6.36
C GLU A 133 14.36 12.70 5.32
N THR A 134 15.00 11.74 4.65
CA THR A 134 15.92 11.99 3.54
C THR A 134 15.21 12.68 2.39
N TYR A 135 14.05 12.17 1.97
CA TYR A 135 13.25 12.80 0.92
C TYR A 135 12.91 14.25 1.27
N ALA A 136 12.40 14.50 2.48
CA ALA A 136 12.05 15.84 2.92
C ALA A 136 13.27 16.77 3.00
N ALA A 137 14.43 16.26 3.43
CA ALA A 137 15.67 17.04 3.46
C ALA A 137 16.14 17.44 2.06
N LEU A 138 15.98 16.55 1.07
CA LEU A 138 16.42 16.79 -0.29
C LEU A 138 15.44 17.63 -1.11
N THR A 139 14.14 17.57 -0.81
CA THR A 139 13.06 18.25 -1.54
C THR A 139 12.54 19.52 -0.86
N TYR A 140 13.33 20.12 0.04
CA TYR A 140 12.99 21.35 0.76
C TYR A 140 11.72 21.27 1.62
N GLY A 141 11.46 20.10 2.21
CA GLY A 141 10.37 19.86 3.14
C GLY A 141 9.10 19.27 2.51
N LYS A 142 9.14 18.84 1.24
CA LYS A 142 8.02 18.08 0.66
C LYS A 142 7.89 16.72 1.34
N THR A 143 6.65 16.24 1.45
CA THR A 143 6.34 14.93 2.00
C THR A 143 6.45 13.87 0.91
N LEU A 144 7.06 12.73 1.24
CA LEU A 144 7.12 11.58 0.32
C LEU A 144 5.71 11.05 0.05
N PRO A 145 5.21 11.07 -1.21
CA PRO A 145 3.94 10.46 -1.56
C PRO A 145 3.95 8.98 -1.20
N TYR A 146 2.83 8.44 -0.70
CA TYR A 146 2.71 7.02 -0.31
C TYR A 146 3.79 6.51 0.67
N GLY A 147 4.47 7.41 1.38
CA GLY A 147 5.40 7.04 2.46
C GLY A 147 4.68 6.63 3.75
N GLU A 148 3.42 7.05 3.91
CA GLU A 148 2.55 6.70 5.06
C GLU A 148 1.23 6.03 4.64
N SER A 149 0.78 6.27 3.42
CA SER A 149 -0.39 5.62 2.80
C SER A 149 0.08 4.56 1.82
N THR A 150 -0.75 3.53 1.64
CA THR A 150 -0.43 2.50 0.66
C THR A 150 -0.78 2.96 -0.76
N MET A 151 0.06 2.57 -1.73
CA MET A 151 -0.15 2.78 -3.17
C MET A 151 -1.29 1.94 -3.73
N ILE A 152 -1.72 0.92 -3.00
CA ILE A 152 -2.79 0.02 -3.41
C ILE A 152 -3.98 0.17 -2.48
N GLY A 153 -5.16 0.15 -3.07
CA GLY A 153 -6.40 0.17 -2.33
C GLY A 153 -6.73 -1.17 -1.68
N THR A 154 -7.81 -1.16 -0.89
CA THR A 154 -8.40 -2.39 -0.32
C THR A 154 -9.69 -2.79 -1.03
N GLU A 155 -10.12 -1.97 -1.98
CA GLU A 155 -11.24 -2.21 -2.87
C GLU A 155 -10.98 -3.43 -3.75
N CYS A 156 -12.04 -4.22 -3.95
CA CYS A 156 -12.00 -5.32 -4.90
C CYS A 156 -12.31 -4.75 -6.28
N MET A 157 -11.36 -4.90 -7.20
CA MET A 157 -11.62 -4.62 -8.61
C MET A 157 -12.32 -5.80 -9.26
N SER A 158 -13.25 -5.50 -10.16
CA SER A 158 -13.92 -6.53 -10.93
C SER A 158 -12.99 -7.00 -12.04
N CYS A 159 -12.69 -8.30 -12.06
CA CYS A 159 -12.03 -8.94 -13.20
C CYS A 159 -12.95 -9.15 -14.39
N ARG A 160 -14.24 -8.87 -14.24
CA ARG A 160 -15.17 -8.92 -15.36
C ARG A 160 -14.98 -7.68 -16.21
N GLU A 161 -14.84 -7.87 -17.51
CA GLU A 161 -14.80 -6.77 -18.46
C GLU A 161 -16.08 -5.94 -18.40
N PRO A 162 -15.97 -4.60 -18.42
CA PRO A 162 -17.15 -3.75 -18.57
C PRO A 162 -17.84 -4.11 -19.88
N GLN A 163 -19.18 -4.19 -19.87
CA GLN A 163 -19.90 -4.32 -21.13
C GLN A 163 -19.79 -2.98 -21.87
N ASP A 164 -19.26 -3.03 -23.09
CA ASP A 164 -19.22 -1.88 -24.01
C ASP A 164 -20.60 -1.21 -24.00
N ALA A 165 -20.64 0.06 -23.62
CA ALA A 165 -21.89 0.80 -23.52
C ALA A 165 -22.51 1.03 -24.92
N ASP A 166 -21.65 1.05 -25.94
CA ASP A 166 -22.04 1.11 -27.35
C ASP A 166 -22.27 -0.30 -27.92
N GLN A 167 -23.51 -0.78 -27.84
CA GLN A 167 -23.96 -2.11 -28.31
C GLN A 167 -23.74 -2.39 -29.83
N ASN A 168 -23.11 -1.47 -30.57
CA ASN A 168 -22.87 -1.57 -32.01
C ASN A 168 -21.40 -1.81 -32.39
N ASN A 169 -20.49 -2.02 -31.44
CA ASN A 169 -19.12 -2.38 -31.75
C ASN A 169 -19.06 -3.87 -32.15
N GLU A 170 -19.15 -4.14 -33.46
CA GLU A 170 -19.15 -5.50 -34.04
C GLU A 170 -17.88 -6.32 -33.72
N ASN A 171 -16.85 -5.71 -33.12
CA ASN A 171 -15.60 -6.36 -32.74
C ASN A 171 -15.64 -7.03 -31.35
N ASP A 172 -16.56 -6.63 -30.46
CA ASP A 172 -16.62 -7.12 -29.07
C ASP A 172 -17.48 -8.39 -28.92
N GLN A 173 -18.25 -8.76 -29.96
CA GLN A 173 -18.95 -10.05 -30.02
C GLN A 173 -18.02 -11.24 -30.32
N ALA A 174 -16.74 -10.98 -30.58
CA ALA A 174 -15.75 -11.98 -30.96
C ALA A 174 -14.84 -12.43 -29.81
N ASP A 175 -14.80 -11.69 -28.69
CA ASP A 175 -14.12 -12.14 -27.48
C ASP A 175 -15.07 -13.02 -26.65
N GLU A 176 -14.71 -14.30 -26.56
CA GLU A 176 -15.44 -15.29 -25.77
C GLU A 176 -15.05 -15.20 -24.29
N ASP A 177 -13.95 -14.49 -23.99
CA ASP A 177 -13.55 -14.19 -22.61
C ASP A 177 -14.28 -12.95 -22.11
N ALA A 178 -14.66 -13.00 -20.84
CA ALA A 178 -15.33 -11.89 -20.17
C ALA A 178 -14.45 -11.35 -19.03
N VAL A 179 -13.15 -11.65 -19.11
CA VAL A 179 -12.15 -11.42 -18.06
C VAL A 179 -11.13 -10.41 -18.57
N LYS A 180 -10.90 -9.34 -17.81
CA LYS A 180 -9.94 -8.31 -18.16
C LYS A 180 -8.53 -8.89 -18.30
N GLU A 181 -7.78 -8.42 -19.30
CA GLU A 181 -6.39 -8.83 -19.56
C GLU A 181 -5.49 -8.71 -18.31
N SER A 182 -5.59 -7.61 -17.56
CA SER A 182 -4.85 -7.41 -16.31
C SER A 182 -5.12 -8.51 -15.26
N CYS A 183 -6.35 -9.02 -15.21
CA CYS A 183 -6.71 -10.13 -14.34
C CYS A 183 -6.20 -11.48 -14.85
N GLU A 184 -6.16 -11.69 -16.17
CA GLU A 184 -5.54 -12.89 -16.74
C GLU A 184 -4.06 -12.94 -16.44
N GLN A 185 -3.32 -11.86 -16.70
CA GLN A 185 -1.89 -11.76 -16.42
C GLN A 185 -1.61 -11.98 -14.93
N LEU A 186 -2.34 -11.30 -14.04
CA LEU A 186 -2.23 -11.49 -12.59
C LEU A 186 -2.53 -12.94 -12.19
N TYR A 187 -3.57 -13.53 -12.77
CA TYR A 187 -3.94 -14.91 -12.50
C TYR A 187 -2.82 -15.86 -12.93
N GLU A 188 -2.27 -15.72 -14.14
CA GLU A 188 -1.18 -16.54 -14.67
C GLU A 188 0.08 -16.53 -13.80
N MET A 189 0.48 -15.35 -13.33
CA MET A 189 1.67 -15.17 -12.49
C MET A 189 1.44 -15.56 -11.01
N SER A 190 0.17 -15.72 -10.60
CA SER A 190 -0.16 -16.01 -9.21
C SER A 190 0.33 -17.40 -8.75
N GLY A 191 0.60 -17.52 -7.46
CA GLY A 191 0.83 -18.79 -6.79
C GLY A 191 -0.44 -19.65 -6.75
N LYS A 192 -0.74 -20.33 -7.85
CA LYS A 192 -2.01 -21.06 -8.05
C LYS A 192 -2.14 -22.28 -7.14
N CYS A 193 -3.30 -22.38 -6.48
CA CYS A 193 -3.73 -23.60 -5.81
C CYS A 193 -5.09 -24.04 -6.37
N GLU A 194 -5.06 -24.61 -7.56
CA GLU A 194 -6.26 -24.98 -8.32
C GLU A 194 -6.78 -26.38 -7.95
N TYR A 195 -6.46 -26.85 -6.74
CA TYR A 195 -6.91 -28.14 -6.26
C TYR A 195 -8.43 -28.17 -6.10
N GLY A 196 -9.10 -29.08 -6.82
CA GLY A 196 -10.55 -29.23 -6.78
C GLY A 196 -11.32 -28.35 -7.78
N LEU A 197 -10.62 -27.57 -8.60
CA LEU A 197 -11.24 -26.89 -9.74
C LEU A 197 -11.43 -27.87 -10.92
N SER A 198 -12.53 -27.72 -11.64
CA SER A 198 -12.86 -28.54 -12.83
C SER A 198 -12.22 -27.92 -14.08
N ILE A 199 -10.89 -27.87 -14.11
CA ILE A 199 -10.09 -27.31 -15.20
C ILE A 199 -9.10 -28.35 -15.74
N ASP A 200 -8.77 -28.24 -17.01
CA ASP A 200 -7.78 -29.12 -17.64
C ASP A 200 -6.36 -28.69 -17.23
N ASN A 201 -5.61 -29.61 -16.60
CA ASN A 201 -4.25 -29.40 -16.06
C ASN A 201 -4.16 -28.37 -14.91
N PRO A 202 -4.77 -28.65 -13.74
CA PRO A 202 -4.72 -27.74 -12.60
C PRO A 202 -3.29 -27.55 -12.09
N ASN A 203 -2.92 -26.29 -11.90
CA ASN A 203 -1.69 -25.88 -11.26
C ASN A 203 -1.82 -25.98 -9.73
N ILE A 204 -1.10 -26.95 -9.17
CA ILE A 204 -1.05 -27.22 -7.73
C ILE A 204 0.26 -26.74 -7.08
N ALA A 205 1.09 -25.97 -7.78
CA ALA A 205 2.38 -25.50 -7.27
C ALA A 205 2.23 -24.64 -6.01
N GLY A 206 1.24 -23.75 -5.98
CA GLY A 206 0.89 -22.95 -4.80
C GLY A 206 0.33 -23.81 -3.66
N CYS A 207 -0.45 -24.85 -3.95
CA CYS A 207 -0.88 -25.80 -2.90
C CYS A 207 0.31 -26.49 -2.25
N ASN A 208 1.25 -26.99 -3.05
CA ASN A 208 2.47 -27.63 -2.56
C ASN A 208 3.35 -26.65 -1.78
N PHE A 209 3.41 -25.39 -2.21
CA PHE A 209 4.12 -24.34 -1.48
C PHE A 209 3.44 -24.05 -0.13
N MET A 210 2.12 -23.89 -0.07
CA MET A 210 1.40 -23.68 1.19
C MET A 210 1.50 -24.88 2.15
N GLU A 211 1.45 -26.11 1.63
CA GLU A 211 1.70 -27.32 2.42
C GLU A 211 3.17 -27.44 2.85
N GLY A 212 4.09 -26.92 2.04
CA GLY A 212 5.53 -26.90 2.24
C GLY A 212 6.03 -25.78 3.17
N ILE A 213 5.32 -24.65 3.26
CA ILE A 213 5.57 -23.59 4.25
C ILE A 213 5.15 -24.12 5.62
N LYS A 214 6.05 -24.90 6.18
CA LYS A 214 6.12 -25.13 7.61
C LYS A 214 6.59 -23.81 8.21
N ILE A 215 5.67 -23.00 8.74
CA ILE A 215 6.06 -21.81 9.52
C ILE A 215 6.84 -22.31 10.75
N VAL A 216 8.17 -22.35 10.64
CA VAL A 216 9.06 -22.73 11.72
C VAL A 216 9.28 -21.48 12.57
N ARG A 217 8.48 -21.29 13.62
CA ARG A 217 8.82 -20.30 14.66
C ARG A 217 10.17 -20.69 15.28
N LYS A 218 10.90 -19.74 15.90
CA LYS A 218 12.23 -19.93 16.54
C LYS A 218 12.34 -21.11 17.55
N ASN A 219 11.21 -21.72 17.90
CA ASN A 219 11.03 -22.89 18.76
C ASN A 219 10.77 -24.22 18.00
N GLY A 220 10.96 -24.28 16.68
CA GLY A 220 11.03 -25.52 15.90
C GLY A 220 9.70 -26.28 15.71
N THR A 221 8.57 -25.66 16.04
CA THR A 221 7.25 -26.29 15.97
C THR A 221 6.49 -25.84 14.73
N ILE A 222 5.97 -26.81 13.97
CA ILE A 222 5.25 -26.62 12.71
C ILE A 222 3.76 -26.57 13.04
N ILE A 223 3.08 -25.45 12.79
CA ILE A 223 1.62 -25.36 12.96
C ILE A 223 1.03 -24.66 11.74
N SER A 224 0.04 -25.31 11.12
CA SER A 224 -0.84 -24.74 10.10
C SER A 224 -2.06 -24.10 10.77
N GLY A 225 -2.17 -22.77 10.75
CA GLY A 225 -3.36 -22.05 11.24
C GLY A 225 -3.11 -20.64 11.79
N ALA A 226 -4.11 -19.78 11.64
CA ALA A 226 -4.12 -18.35 11.98
C ALA A 226 -3.67 -18.06 13.42
N ALA A 227 -2.99 -16.92 13.59
CA ALA A 227 -2.29 -16.48 14.80
C ALA A 227 -3.15 -16.53 16.08
N GLY A 228 -3.12 -17.67 16.76
CA GLY A 228 -3.62 -17.78 18.13
C GLY A 228 -2.69 -17.07 19.11
N GLN A 229 -3.25 -16.20 19.95
CA GLN A 229 -2.54 -15.59 21.08
C GLN A 229 -1.86 -16.67 21.93
N ASN A 230 -0.58 -16.45 22.28
CA ASN A 230 0.23 -17.41 23.04
C ASN A 230 -0.24 -17.48 24.50
N ILE A 231 -1.15 -18.42 24.81
CA ILE A 231 -1.67 -18.71 26.16
C ILE A 231 -0.54 -18.87 27.18
N THR A 232 0.58 -19.49 26.77
CA THR A 232 1.76 -19.68 27.62
C THR A 232 2.40 -18.36 28.05
N ALA A 233 2.48 -17.37 27.16
CA ALA A 233 3.05 -16.06 27.47
C ALA A 233 2.18 -15.29 28.47
N SER A 234 0.85 -15.34 28.32
CA SER A 234 -0.09 -14.73 29.26
C SER A 234 0.01 -15.34 30.66
N VAL A 235 0.21 -16.65 30.76
CA VAL A 235 0.41 -17.34 32.05
C VAL A 235 1.71 -16.89 32.73
N PHE A 236 2.83 -16.79 31.98
CA PHE A 236 4.09 -16.33 32.56
C PHE A 236 4.03 -14.87 33.01
N ILE A 237 3.40 -13.98 32.25
CA ILE A 237 3.21 -12.57 32.65
C ILE A 237 2.42 -12.48 33.96
N GLY A 238 1.35 -13.27 34.11
CA GLY A 238 0.57 -13.32 35.34
C GLY A 238 1.37 -13.82 36.55
N LEU A 239 2.19 -14.86 36.34
CA LEU A 239 3.02 -15.45 37.40
C LEU A 239 4.15 -14.49 37.85
N PHE A 240 4.78 -13.80 36.90
CA PHE A 240 5.77 -12.75 37.20
C PHE A 240 5.14 -11.56 37.92
N ALA A 241 4.01 -11.03 37.43
CA ALA A 241 3.34 -9.91 38.08
C ALA A 241 2.94 -10.25 39.54
N ALA A 242 2.37 -11.43 39.78
CA ALA A 242 2.00 -11.86 41.12
C ALA A 242 3.21 -12.01 42.06
N SER A 243 4.32 -12.58 41.57
CA SER A 243 5.54 -12.74 42.38
C SER A 243 6.19 -11.42 42.75
N PHE A 244 6.23 -10.43 41.85
CA PHE A 244 6.74 -9.09 42.16
C PHE A 244 5.88 -8.35 43.19
N VAL A 245 4.54 -8.46 43.11
CA VAL A 245 3.64 -7.85 44.09
C VAL A 245 3.83 -8.48 45.48
N LEU A 246 3.95 -9.81 45.57
CA LEU A 246 4.16 -10.51 46.83
C LEU A 246 5.52 -10.16 47.46
N LEU A 247 6.60 -10.12 46.66
CA LEU A 247 7.93 -9.74 47.15
C LEU A 247 7.97 -8.27 47.57
N GLY A 248 7.35 -7.37 46.81
CA GLY A 248 7.23 -5.95 47.16
C GLY A 248 6.45 -5.75 48.46
N GLY A 249 5.32 -6.44 48.63
CA GLY A 249 4.54 -6.43 49.87
C GLY A 249 5.31 -6.98 51.07
N TYR A 250 6.08 -8.05 50.88
CA TYR A 250 6.92 -8.62 51.94
C TYR A 250 8.06 -7.70 52.35
N ALA A 251 8.75 -7.08 51.39
CA ALA A 251 9.78 -6.08 51.66
C ALA A 251 9.22 -4.85 52.41
N TYR A 252 8.04 -4.38 52.01
CA TYR A 252 7.33 -3.29 52.70
C TYR A 252 6.95 -3.69 54.13
N TYR A 253 6.43 -4.90 54.33
CA TYR A 253 6.11 -5.43 55.66
C TYR A 253 7.34 -5.48 56.58
N LEU A 254 8.47 -6.00 56.09
CA LEU A 254 9.73 -6.02 56.85
C LEU A 254 10.22 -4.61 57.19
N LYS A 255 10.12 -3.66 56.25
CA LYS A 255 10.47 -2.25 56.49
C LYS A 255 9.64 -1.65 57.62
N THR A 256 8.31 -1.81 57.58
CA THR A 256 7.43 -1.27 58.63
C THR A 256 7.68 -1.89 60.00
N LYS A 257 8.07 -3.18 60.08
CA LYS A 257 8.48 -3.83 61.33
C LYS A 257 9.80 -3.29 61.88
N LEU A 258 10.79 -3.07 61.01
CA LEU A 258 12.08 -2.48 61.38
C LEU A 258 11.94 -1.03 61.84
N ASP A 259 11.13 -0.23 61.16
CA ASP A 259 10.88 1.16 61.53
C ASP A 259 10.13 1.25 62.88
N ARG A 260 9.20 0.34 63.15
CA ARG A 260 8.55 0.23 64.48
C ARG A 260 9.52 -0.24 65.58
N ALA A 261 10.47 -1.12 65.27
CA ALA A 261 11.45 -1.59 66.25
C ALA A 261 12.46 -0.50 66.65
N LYS A 262 12.82 0.40 65.73
CA LYS A 262 13.71 1.54 66.02
C LYS A 262 13.11 2.56 67.00
N ILE A 263 11.79 2.64 67.13
CA ILE A 263 11.10 3.58 68.04
C ILE A 263 11.21 3.14 69.52
N ASN A 264 11.56 1.88 69.81
CA ASN A 264 11.66 1.35 71.18
C ASN A 264 13.10 1.23 71.72
N LEU A 265 14.09 1.87 71.07
CA LEU A 265 15.49 1.88 71.51
C LEU A 265 15.93 3.20 72.16
N SER A 266 14.99 4.08 72.51
CA SER A 266 15.25 5.27 73.31
C SER A 266 14.62 5.13 74.71
N GLU A 267 15.25 4.32 75.56
CA GLU A 267 15.25 4.48 77.01
C GLU A 267 16.61 4.08 77.57
#